data_AF-A0A816F137-F1
#
_entry.id   AF-A0A816F137-F1
#
_cell.length_a   1.000
_cell.length_b   1.000
_cell.length_c   1.000
_cell.angle_alpha   90.00
_cell.angle_beta   90.00
_cell.angle_gamma   90.00
#
_symmetry.space_group_name_H-M   'P 1'
#
loop_
_entity.id
_entity.type
_entity.pdbx_description
1 polymer ?
#
loop_
_entity_poly.entity_id
_entity_poly.type
_entity_poly.pdbx_seq_one_letter_code
_entity_poly.pdbx_strand_id
1 'polypeptide(L)'
;MTSHPNETTVVLIVKRYQFDAIQVLHVRVPQIKRIYSMRDQHRMSIHDGHGRAALRNAYIDISALADDLCTWVKQNSVNMNETKSSHSLNGESAVFMWYQFFFSLLTHLEPTSIAFREFIAALYSEFPDDGRLKRTVEEFERSYTPEKAIYWYTREFLVYGKVNARLLSQDIDAIFECRSILFDLQKQLQHLKDEQIGERRSTFSEVYRGQQMSPHEIQYFHGNKGNVVAISPLLSTSRERGVAQIFAESGLYSSEFYGVMLVIRIPSHVQQAIHADVEGLSYFEDEQEELICWRSLFRVDEVELQEPRLYEIQLTLIDEHDPQYHQQLMTWRTSLGDRSFFTGRSTQLYMRDLNEANGPFLSYQVLMDIVLRLKPTVYARQEMFEYCRTQYATSPGILTQIDEFEKSYTSENAAKWYTKDSFLYRLLNSTLRLEKIDRIFKLRLFIQDLHNQLHVLQEEYIRTQRQLHTDVLTLYRGQVMTKTELDEFKIGSRMSVNCFLSTTVNPTKAYDFACDFDGVVQDPNVSVVYEISVDLAVPHSTPFASIADISVNPDEREVLFSMAAVFEITNIVQEKERVWKVKLTVVNKADESWNVLTAHL
;
A
#
# COMPACT_ATOMS: atom_id res chain seq x y z
N MET A 1 -14.62 -33.86 8.34
CA MET A 1 -15.91 -33.26 8.74
C MET A 1 -15.72 -31.75 8.73
N THR A 2 -16.55 -31.08 7.95
CA THR A 2 -16.46 -29.70 7.47
C THR A 2 -16.57 -28.69 8.62
N SER A 3 -15.52 -27.90 8.85
CA SER A 3 -15.58 -26.70 9.69
C SER A 3 -16.22 -25.57 8.88
N HIS A 4 -17.47 -25.22 9.21
CA HIS A 4 -18.08 -24.01 8.69
C HIS A 4 -17.38 -22.77 9.27
N PRO A 5 -16.90 -21.83 8.45
CA PRO A 5 -16.52 -20.51 8.91
C PRO A 5 -17.80 -19.69 9.12
N ASN A 6 -17.91 -18.99 10.25
CA ASN A 6 -19.05 -18.15 10.71
C ASN A 6 -20.17 -18.84 11.50
N GLU A 7 -19.85 -19.56 12.58
CA GLU A 7 -20.76 -19.61 13.73
C GLU A 7 -20.37 -18.50 14.72
N THR A 8 -20.97 -17.31 14.57
CA THR A 8 -20.88 -16.25 15.59
C THR A 8 -21.33 -16.83 16.93
N THR A 9 -20.40 -16.93 17.88
CA THR A 9 -20.73 -17.39 19.23
C THR A 9 -21.35 -16.25 20.02
N VAL A 10 -22.60 -16.42 20.44
CA VAL A 10 -23.35 -15.42 21.19
C VAL A 10 -23.24 -15.76 22.69
N VAL A 11 -22.85 -14.75 23.47
CA VAL A 11 -22.86 -14.79 24.94
C VAL A 11 -23.90 -13.78 25.42
N LEU A 12 -24.86 -14.21 26.23
CA LEU A 12 -25.90 -13.33 26.78
C LEU A 12 -25.61 -13.01 28.24
N ILE A 13 -25.73 -11.73 28.62
CA ILE A 13 -25.70 -11.29 30.02
C ILE A 13 -27.09 -10.71 30.34
N VAL A 14 -27.80 -11.32 31.29
CA VAL A 14 -29.19 -10.97 31.58
C VAL A 14 -29.41 -10.72 33.07
N LYS A 15 -30.36 -9.84 33.41
CA LYS A 15 -30.80 -9.69 34.80
C LYS A 15 -31.50 -10.97 35.26
N ARG A 16 -31.33 -11.36 36.53
CA ARG A 16 -31.84 -12.64 37.05
C ARG A 16 -33.33 -12.88 36.78
N TYR A 17 -34.19 -11.88 36.90
CA TYR A 17 -35.63 -12.05 36.66
C TYR A 17 -35.98 -12.34 35.18
N GLN A 18 -35.08 -12.06 34.24
CA GLN A 18 -35.24 -12.39 32.82
C GLN A 18 -34.60 -13.74 32.46
N PHE A 19 -33.81 -14.32 33.35
CA PHE A 19 -33.01 -15.51 33.09
C PHE A 19 -33.88 -16.71 32.72
N ASP A 20 -34.93 -16.99 33.49
CA ASP A 20 -35.79 -18.15 33.27
C ASP A 20 -36.61 -18.04 31.97
N ALA A 21 -36.98 -16.82 31.58
CA ALA A 21 -37.67 -16.55 30.31
C ALA A 21 -36.74 -16.68 29.09
N ILE A 22 -35.47 -16.30 29.24
CA ILE A 22 -34.46 -16.28 28.17
C ILE A 22 -33.76 -17.65 28.03
N GLN A 23 -33.77 -18.49 29.06
CA GLN A 23 -33.16 -19.82 29.06
C GLN A 23 -33.70 -20.72 27.92
N VAL A 24 -34.95 -20.52 27.51
CA VAL A 24 -35.58 -21.25 26.39
C VAL A 24 -34.87 -20.97 25.06
N LEU A 25 -34.20 -19.83 24.90
CA LEU A 25 -33.49 -19.46 23.68
C LEU A 25 -32.21 -20.28 23.46
N HIS A 26 -31.55 -20.76 24.52
CA HIS A 26 -30.36 -21.61 24.38
C HIS A 26 -30.64 -22.92 23.62
N VAL A 27 -31.87 -23.44 23.73
CA VAL A 27 -32.31 -24.64 22.99
C VAL A 27 -32.69 -24.31 21.53
N ARG A 28 -33.10 -23.07 21.26
CA ARG A 28 -33.63 -22.64 19.95
C ARG A 28 -32.59 -21.92 19.08
N VAL A 29 -31.50 -21.43 19.67
CA VAL A 29 -30.44 -20.66 19.00
C VAL A 29 -29.09 -21.32 19.30
N PRO A 30 -28.60 -22.22 18.44
CA PRO A 30 -27.37 -23.01 18.67
C PRO A 30 -26.09 -22.16 18.82
N GLN A 31 -26.16 -20.91 18.38
CA GLN A 31 -25.10 -19.90 18.49
C GLN A 31 -24.94 -19.38 19.92
N ILE A 32 -25.98 -19.44 20.76
CA ILE A 32 -25.90 -19.03 22.17
C ILE A 32 -25.15 -20.13 22.94
N LYS A 33 -23.86 -19.94 23.19
CA LYS A 33 -23.05 -20.93 23.90
C LYS A 33 -23.06 -20.74 25.42
N ARG A 34 -23.31 -19.52 25.92
CA ARG A 34 -23.40 -19.22 27.36
C ARG A 34 -24.44 -18.12 27.68
N ILE A 35 -25.09 -18.25 28.83
CA ILE A 35 -25.98 -17.23 29.41
C ILE A 35 -25.52 -16.96 30.84
N TYR A 36 -25.13 -15.71 31.12
CA TYR A 36 -24.71 -15.21 32.42
C TYR A 36 -25.86 -14.45 33.10
N SER A 37 -25.98 -14.58 34.42
CA SER A 37 -27.03 -13.92 35.20
C SER A 37 -26.46 -12.97 36.25
N MET A 38 -26.92 -11.71 36.26
CA MET A 38 -26.61 -10.74 37.31
C MET A 38 -27.71 -10.70 38.38
N ARG A 39 -27.34 -10.80 39.67
CA ARG A 39 -28.26 -10.68 40.82
C ARG A 39 -28.25 -9.27 41.41
N ASP A 40 -29.44 -8.74 41.70
CA ASP A 40 -29.60 -7.56 42.55
C ASP A 40 -29.47 -7.95 44.03
N GLN A 41 -28.81 -7.12 44.83
CA GLN A 41 -28.21 -7.41 46.14
C GLN A 41 -29.16 -7.78 47.32
N HIS A 42 -30.35 -8.35 47.14
CA HIS A 42 -31.20 -8.71 48.30
C HIS A 42 -31.51 -10.21 48.44
N ARG A 43 -31.23 -10.71 49.65
CA ARG A 43 -31.37 -12.10 50.12
C ARG A 43 -32.76 -12.68 49.88
N MET A 44 -32.82 -13.86 49.27
CA MET A 44 -33.66 -14.98 49.74
C MET A 44 -32.98 -16.31 49.42
N SER A 45 -33.00 -17.23 50.38
CA SER A 45 -32.55 -18.61 50.23
C SER A 45 -33.67 -19.46 49.63
N ILE A 46 -33.34 -20.42 48.75
CA ILE A 46 -33.68 -21.86 48.81
C ILE A 46 -33.83 -22.51 47.41
N HIS A 47 -33.21 -23.70 47.32
CA HIS A 47 -33.32 -24.88 46.44
C HIS A 47 -32.87 -24.84 44.96
N ASP A 48 -31.71 -25.49 44.74
CA ASP A 48 -31.31 -26.15 43.51
C ASP A 48 -32.32 -27.22 43.09
N GLY A 49 -32.89 -27.04 41.90
CA GLY A 49 -33.79 -27.98 41.25
C GLY A 49 -33.39 -28.20 39.80
N HIS A 50 -32.79 -29.37 39.55
CA HIS A 50 -32.68 -30.06 38.26
C HIS A 50 -31.56 -29.65 37.29
N GLY A 51 -30.59 -30.56 37.19
CA GLY A 51 -29.45 -30.48 36.29
C GLY A 51 -29.80 -30.49 34.81
N ARG A 52 -29.11 -29.62 34.07
CA ARG A 52 -28.66 -29.82 32.69
C ARG A 52 -27.31 -29.12 32.54
N ALA A 53 -26.33 -29.82 31.97
CA ALA A 53 -24.89 -29.54 32.04
C ALA A 53 -24.38 -28.32 31.22
N ALA A 54 -25.20 -27.31 30.93
CA ALA A 54 -24.82 -26.14 30.13
C ALA A 54 -24.93 -24.78 30.86
N LEU A 55 -25.18 -24.78 32.17
CA LEU A 55 -25.44 -23.58 32.96
C LEU A 55 -24.34 -23.36 34.01
N ARG A 56 -23.63 -22.23 33.94
CA ARG A 56 -22.73 -21.80 35.03
C ARG A 56 -22.98 -20.34 35.42
N ASN A 57 -23.13 -20.20 36.73
CA ASN A 57 -22.88 -19.05 37.60
C ASN A 57 -23.82 -17.83 37.52
N ALA A 58 -24.31 -17.44 38.70
CA ALA A 58 -24.97 -16.16 38.95
C ALA A 58 -23.96 -15.25 39.65
N TYR A 59 -23.72 -14.07 39.07
CA TYR A 59 -22.71 -13.12 39.54
C TYR A 59 -23.40 -11.98 40.29
N ILE A 60 -22.81 -11.60 41.42
CA ILE A 60 -23.22 -10.44 42.23
C ILE A 60 -22.27 -9.25 41.94
N ASP A 61 -21.08 -9.55 41.41
CA ASP A 61 -20.03 -8.59 41.09
C ASP A 61 -19.69 -8.69 39.59
N ILE A 62 -19.62 -7.53 38.95
CA ILE A 62 -19.27 -7.37 37.53
C ILE A 62 -17.82 -7.81 37.29
N SER A 63 -16.93 -7.62 38.25
CA SER A 63 -15.50 -7.99 38.12
C SER A 63 -15.33 -9.49 37.97
N ALA A 64 -15.99 -10.28 38.83
CA ALA A 64 -15.98 -11.73 38.75
C ALA A 64 -16.62 -12.28 37.45
N LEU A 65 -17.62 -11.58 36.92
CA LEU A 65 -18.20 -11.91 35.61
C LEU A 65 -17.19 -11.64 34.49
N ALA A 66 -16.54 -10.48 34.53
CA ALA A 66 -15.56 -10.07 33.53
C ALA A 66 -14.35 -11.03 33.47
N ASP A 67 -13.83 -11.46 34.63
CA ASP A 67 -12.71 -12.40 34.72
C ASP A 67 -13.02 -13.76 34.08
N ASP A 68 -14.22 -14.29 34.36
CA ASP A 68 -14.65 -15.59 33.83
C ASP A 68 -14.93 -15.52 32.31
N LEU A 69 -15.44 -14.38 31.84
CA LEU A 69 -15.68 -14.12 30.42
C LEU A 69 -14.35 -13.97 29.67
N CYS A 70 -13.38 -13.25 30.23
CA CYS A 70 -12.02 -13.12 29.70
C CYS A 70 -11.32 -14.48 29.62
N THR A 71 -11.41 -15.28 30.69
CA THR A 71 -10.82 -16.64 30.72
C THR A 71 -11.42 -17.53 29.63
N TRP A 72 -12.72 -17.43 29.41
CA TRP A 72 -13.40 -18.20 28.38
C TRP A 72 -13.02 -17.74 26.95
N VAL A 73 -12.93 -16.43 26.71
CA VAL A 73 -12.45 -15.89 25.43
C VAL A 73 -11.04 -16.42 25.15
N LYS A 74 -10.12 -16.36 26.11
CA LYS A 74 -8.74 -16.89 25.96
C LYS A 74 -8.69 -18.36 25.58
N GLN A 75 -9.56 -19.19 26.17
CA GLN A 75 -9.60 -20.62 25.89
C GLN A 75 -10.20 -20.96 24.52
N ASN A 76 -10.96 -20.04 23.91
CA ASN A 76 -11.71 -20.28 22.67
C ASN A 76 -11.27 -19.36 21.51
N SER A 77 -10.29 -18.48 21.72
CA SER A 77 -9.70 -17.66 20.66
C SER A 77 -8.60 -18.46 19.95
N VAL A 78 -8.79 -18.73 18.66
CA VAL A 78 -7.67 -19.15 17.79
C VAL A 78 -6.88 -17.88 17.45
N ASN A 79 -5.59 -17.86 17.84
CA ASN A 79 -4.54 -16.88 17.49
C ASN A 79 -5.04 -15.56 16.88
N MET A 80 -5.34 -14.57 17.74
CA MET A 80 -5.25 -13.16 17.34
C MET A 80 -3.76 -12.84 17.23
N ASN A 81 -3.25 -12.70 16.00
CA ASN A 81 -1.88 -12.24 15.79
C ASN A 81 -1.72 -10.84 16.40
N GLU A 82 -0.79 -10.69 17.34
CA GLU A 82 -0.36 -9.42 17.92
C GLU A 82 0.16 -8.52 16.79
N THR A 83 -0.59 -7.46 16.48
CA THR A 83 -0.22 -6.47 15.46
C THR A 83 0.69 -5.43 16.09
N LYS A 84 1.94 -5.34 15.63
CA LYS A 84 2.91 -4.35 16.15
C LYS A 84 2.49 -2.94 15.69
N SER A 85 2.38 -2.00 16.63
CA SER A 85 1.96 -0.62 16.37
C SER A 85 3.08 0.34 15.95
N SER A 86 4.33 -0.12 15.98
CA SER A 86 5.51 0.71 15.76
C SER A 86 6.65 -0.06 15.10
N HIS A 87 7.42 0.64 14.26
CA HIS A 87 8.54 0.09 13.47
C HIS A 87 9.84 0.86 13.68
N SER A 88 10.96 0.12 13.79
CA SER A 88 12.28 0.66 14.16
C SER A 88 13.22 0.66 12.97
N LEU A 89 14.01 1.72 12.86
CA LEU A 89 15.00 1.90 11.80
C LEU A 89 16.23 0.98 11.92
N ASN A 90 16.50 0.36 13.08
CA ASN A 90 17.79 -0.31 13.33
C ASN A 90 17.80 -1.85 13.15
N GLY A 91 16.67 -2.48 12.80
CA GLY A 91 16.60 -3.95 12.64
C GLY A 91 15.83 -4.47 11.41
N GLU A 92 14.89 -3.67 10.88
CA GLU A 92 14.05 -4.01 9.72
C GLU A 92 14.13 -2.90 8.66
N SER A 93 15.34 -2.39 8.40
CA SER A 93 15.51 -1.14 7.65
C SER A 93 14.85 -1.17 6.27
N ALA A 94 14.88 -2.29 5.53
CA ALA A 94 14.26 -2.31 4.20
C ALA A 94 12.74 -2.43 4.21
N VAL A 95 12.15 -3.21 5.13
CA VAL A 95 10.68 -3.28 5.28
C VAL A 95 10.14 -1.91 5.67
N PHE A 96 10.76 -1.28 6.67
CA PHE A 96 10.45 0.09 7.05
C PHE A 96 10.54 1.04 5.86
N MET A 97 11.66 1.01 5.11
CA MET A 97 11.86 1.88 3.94
C MET A 97 10.83 1.63 2.84
N TRP A 98 10.44 0.36 2.60
CA TRP A 98 9.41 -0.01 1.63
C TRP A 98 8.05 0.59 2.02
N TYR A 99 7.63 0.46 3.29
CA TYR A 99 6.37 1.05 3.75
C TYR A 99 6.42 2.58 3.73
N GLN A 100 7.55 3.20 4.08
CA GLN A 100 7.71 4.65 3.95
C GLN A 100 7.56 5.12 2.49
N PHE A 101 8.10 4.36 1.53
CA PHE A 101 7.91 4.61 0.11
C PHE A 101 6.45 4.43 -0.30
N PHE A 102 5.81 3.33 0.09
CA PHE A 102 4.39 3.08 -0.19
C PHE A 102 3.50 4.19 0.36
N PHE A 103 3.69 4.58 1.62
CA PHE A 103 2.99 5.70 2.23
C PHE A 103 3.24 7.02 1.48
N SER A 104 4.44 7.19 0.91
CA SER A 104 4.76 8.30 0.00
C SER A 104 4.01 8.26 -1.31
N LEU A 105 3.76 7.09 -1.87
CA LEU A 105 2.97 6.98 -3.08
C LEU A 105 1.52 7.36 -2.84
N LEU A 106 0.93 6.95 -1.71
CA LEU A 106 -0.47 7.24 -1.39
C LEU A 106 -0.79 8.75 -1.43
N THR A 107 0.18 9.61 -1.11
CA THR A 107 -0.01 11.08 -1.17
C THR A 107 -0.02 11.65 -2.58
N HIS A 108 0.35 10.86 -3.58
CA HIS A 108 0.32 11.22 -5.00
C HIS A 108 -0.89 10.62 -5.73
N LEU A 109 -1.73 9.85 -5.03
CA LEU A 109 -2.92 9.23 -5.60
C LEU A 109 -4.12 10.14 -5.38
N GLU A 110 -4.40 11.00 -6.36
CA GLU A 110 -5.61 11.83 -6.33
C GLU A 110 -6.86 10.96 -6.10
N PRO A 111 -7.73 11.32 -5.13
CA PRO A 111 -8.92 10.56 -4.83
C PRO A 111 -9.85 10.47 -6.02
N THR A 112 -10.38 9.27 -6.26
CA THR A 112 -11.46 9.03 -7.23
C THR A 112 -12.75 8.75 -6.48
N SER A 113 -13.90 9.01 -7.13
CA SER A 113 -15.20 8.60 -6.59
C SER A 113 -15.27 7.08 -6.37
N ILE A 114 -14.58 6.30 -7.19
CA ILE A 114 -14.48 4.85 -7.08
C ILE A 114 -13.69 4.43 -5.85
N ALA A 115 -12.56 5.08 -5.56
CA ALA A 115 -11.77 4.83 -4.35
C ALA A 115 -12.58 5.10 -3.08
N PHE A 116 -13.37 6.18 -3.06
CA PHE A 116 -14.28 6.44 -1.96
C PHE A 116 -15.35 5.34 -1.81
N ARG A 117 -15.97 4.90 -2.91
CA ARG A 117 -16.93 3.77 -2.88
C ARG A 117 -16.31 2.46 -2.38
N GLU A 118 -15.04 2.20 -2.73
CA GLU A 118 -14.30 1.03 -2.24
C GLU A 118 -14.17 1.09 -0.70
N PHE A 119 -13.81 2.24 -0.15
CA PHE A 119 -13.77 2.45 1.30
C PHE A 119 -15.16 2.26 1.96
N ILE A 120 -16.21 2.82 1.37
CA ILE A 120 -17.59 2.65 1.86
C ILE A 120 -18.01 1.18 1.89
N ALA A 121 -17.72 0.44 0.82
CA ALA A 121 -18.01 -1.00 0.78
C ALA A 121 -17.25 -1.77 1.86
N ALA A 122 -15.99 -1.40 2.11
CA ALA A 122 -15.20 -1.97 3.19
C ALA A 122 -15.84 -1.69 4.57
N LEU A 123 -16.41 -0.51 4.79
CA LEU A 123 -17.16 -0.21 6.02
C LEU A 123 -18.41 -1.09 6.17
N TYR A 124 -19.22 -1.25 5.12
CA TYR A 124 -20.41 -2.10 5.16
C TYR A 124 -20.09 -3.58 5.40
N SER A 125 -18.96 -4.07 4.88
CA SER A 125 -18.55 -5.48 5.01
C SER A 125 -18.22 -5.89 6.45
N GLU A 126 -17.83 -4.94 7.30
CA GLU A 126 -17.38 -5.20 8.66
C GLU A 126 -18.55 -5.27 9.66
N PHE A 127 -19.66 -4.62 9.34
CA PHE A 127 -20.84 -4.52 10.20
C PHE A 127 -22.13 -4.94 9.48
N PRO A 128 -22.22 -6.19 8.99
CA PRO A 128 -23.35 -6.64 8.18
C PRO A 128 -24.69 -6.65 8.92
N ASP A 129 -24.70 -6.72 10.26
CA ASP A 129 -25.93 -6.85 11.06
C ASP A 129 -26.19 -5.67 12.02
N ASP A 130 -25.33 -4.64 12.06
CA ASP A 130 -25.49 -3.49 12.96
C ASP A 130 -26.28 -2.33 12.28
N GLY A 131 -27.58 -2.25 12.56
CA GLY A 131 -28.46 -1.21 12.01
C GLY A 131 -28.20 0.22 12.51
N ARG A 132 -27.42 0.41 13.59
CA ARG A 132 -26.97 1.75 14.01
C ARG A 132 -25.77 2.16 13.17
N LEU A 133 -24.75 1.30 13.08
CA LEU A 133 -23.54 1.61 12.31
C LEU A 133 -23.84 1.77 10.82
N LYS A 134 -24.77 0.99 10.26
CA LYS A 134 -25.23 1.20 8.87
C LYS A 134 -25.78 2.61 8.63
N ARG A 135 -26.57 3.16 9.57
CA ARG A 135 -27.08 4.54 9.46
C ARG A 135 -25.96 5.56 9.53
N THR A 136 -24.93 5.33 10.36
CA THR A 136 -23.72 6.16 10.36
C THR A 136 -23.01 6.10 9.01
N VAL A 137 -22.82 4.90 8.44
CA VAL A 137 -22.17 4.74 7.12
C VAL A 137 -22.97 5.46 6.03
N GLU A 138 -24.30 5.35 6.04
CA GLU A 138 -25.18 6.08 5.10
C GLU A 138 -25.06 7.60 5.24
N GLU A 139 -24.96 8.10 6.48
CA GLU A 139 -24.76 9.53 6.75
C GLU A 139 -23.38 9.99 6.25
N PHE A 140 -22.34 9.22 6.55
CA PHE A 140 -20.98 9.46 6.09
C PHE A 140 -20.93 9.52 4.56
N GLU A 141 -21.47 8.50 3.88
CA GLU A 141 -21.51 8.42 2.41
C GLU A 141 -22.21 9.63 1.78
N ARG A 142 -23.28 10.15 2.38
CA ARG A 142 -24.08 11.26 1.84
C ARG A 142 -23.50 12.65 2.12
N SER A 143 -22.73 12.81 3.19
CA SER A 143 -22.36 14.13 3.70
C SER A 143 -20.87 14.35 3.88
N TYR A 144 -20.05 13.33 3.62
CA TYR A 144 -18.61 13.46 3.55
C TYR A 144 -18.19 14.39 2.39
N THR A 145 -17.28 15.29 2.70
CA THR A 145 -16.51 16.07 1.72
C THR A 145 -15.05 16.10 2.17
N PRO A 146 -14.08 16.34 1.26
CA PRO A 146 -12.66 16.43 1.63
C PRO A 146 -12.38 17.46 2.74
N GLU A 147 -13.15 18.54 2.81
CA GLU A 147 -13.05 19.60 3.83
C GLU A 147 -13.61 19.17 5.20
N LYS A 148 -14.29 18.03 5.27
CA LYS A 148 -14.81 17.42 6.51
C LYS A 148 -14.08 16.14 6.88
N ALA A 149 -12.90 15.88 6.30
CA ALA A 149 -12.15 14.66 6.57
C ALA A 149 -11.78 14.53 8.05
N ILE A 150 -11.23 15.59 8.67
CA ILE A 150 -10.89 15.62 10.11
C ILE A 150 -12.13 15.42 10.98
N TYR A 151 -13.24 16.12 10.67
CA TYR A 151 -14.52 15.95 11.37
C TYR A 151 -14.97 14.49 11.36
N TRP A 152 -14.98 13.85 10.18
CA TRP A 152 -15.44 12.47 10.06
C TRP A 152 -14.47 11.45 10.63
N TYR A 153 -13.18 11.75 10.60
CA TYR A 153 -12.17 10.92 11.23
C TYR A 153 -12.30 10.95 12.76
N THR A 154 -12.54 12.10 13.36
CA THR A 154 -12.72 12.26 14.81
C THR A 154 -14.13 11.90 15.29
N ARG A 155 -15.12 11.91 14.38
CA ARG A 155 -16.51 11.53 14.65
C ARG A 155 -16.69 10.02 14.70
N GLU A 156 -17.09 9.54 15.87
CA GLU A 156 -17.39 8.13 16.14
C GLU A 156 -16.19 7.20 15.87
N PHE A 157 -16.25 5.95 16.37
CA PHE A 157 -15.11 5.03 16.23
C PHE A 157 -14.98 4.43 14.81
N LEU A 158 -15.88 4.74 13.89
CA LEU A 158 -16.01 4.04 12.61
C LEU A 158 -14.84 4.36 11.66
N VAL A 159 -14.70 5.63 11.24
CA VAL A 159 -13.65 6.03 10.30
C VAL A 159 -12.29 5.97 10.98
N TYR A 160 -12.18 6.54 12.20
CA TYR A 160 -11.00 6.43 13.06
C TYR A 160 -10.52 4.98 13.19
N GLY A 161 -11.41 4.10 13.65
CA GLY A 161 -11.11 2.71 13.96
C GLY A 161 -10.72 1.94 12.72
N LYS A 162 -11.46 2.13 11.61
CA LYS A 162 -11.15 1.47 10.33
C LYS A 162 -9.78 1.87 9.82
N VAL A 163 -9.53 3.18 9.68
CA VAL A 163 -8.28 3.71 9.11
C VAL A 163 -7.09 3.28 9.96
N ASN A 164 -7.16 3.47 11.29
CA ASN A 164 -6.06 3.10 12.17
C ASN A 164 -5.83 1.58 12.22
N ALA A 165 -6.89 0.77 12.24
CA ALA A 165 -6.74 -0.68 12.20
C ALA A 165 -6.05 -1.15 10.91
N ARG A 166 -6.35 -0.53 9.76
CA ARG A 166 -5.69 -0.87 8.49
C ARG A 166 -4.24 -0.38 8.44
N LEU A 167 -3.94 0.82 8.93
CA LEU A 167 -2.56 1.32 9.03
C LEU A 167 -1.68 0.44 9.95
N LEU A 168 -2.28 -0.20 10.96
CA LEU A 168 -1.62 -1.13 11.87
C LEU A 168 -1.48 -2.56 11.30
N SER A 169 -2.29 -2.94 10.31
CA SER A 169 -2.34 -4.33 9.84
C SER A 169 -1.15 -4.75 8.97
N GLN A 170 -0.37 -3.78 8.46
CA GLN A 170 0.67 -3.99 7.44
C GLN A 170 0.13 -4.65 6.15
N ASP A 171 -1.18 -4.80 6.00
CA ASP A 171 -1.81 -5.32 4.78
C ASP A 171 -1.92 -4.18 3.77
N ILE A 172 -1.16 -4.28 2.68
CA ILE A 172 -1.07 -3.25 1.66
C ILE A 172 -2.42 -2.98 1.00
N ASP A 173 -3.27 -4.01 0.84
CA ASP A 173 -4.58 -3.87 0.23
C ASP A 173 -5.49 -3.11 1.19
N ALA A 174 -5.47 -3.51 2.46
CA ALA A 174 -6.23 -2.86 3.50
C ALA A 174 -5.91 -1.38 3.66
N ILE A 175 -4.63 -1.02 3.57
CA ILE A 175 -4.18 0.37 3.62
C ILE A 175 -4.59 1.10 2.34
N PHE A 176 -4.43 0.47 1.18
CA PHE A 176 -4.80 1.05 -0.12
C PHE A 176 -6.31 1.29 -0.26
N GLU A 177 -7.15 0.47 0.36
CA GLU A 177 -8.60 0.70 0.49
C GLU A 177 -8.91 2.04 1.18
N CYS A 178 -8.04 2.51 2.08
CA CYS A 178 -8.20 3.78 2.81
C CYS A 178 -7.63 5.00 2.05
N ARG A 179 -7.04 4.82 0.86
CA ARG A 179 -6.25 5.85 0.15
C ARG A 179 -6.97 7.20 -0.02
N SER A 180 -8.27 7.19 -0.32
CA SER A 180 -9.04 8.43 -0.52
C SER A 180 -9.14 9.24 0.78
N ILE A 181 -9.43 8.56 1.89
CA ILE A 181 -9.58 9.19 3.21
C ILE A 181 -8.22 9.66 3.72
N LEU A 182 -7.17 8.84 3.56
CA LEU A 182 -5.80 9.21 3.94
C LEU A 182 -5.29 10.44 3.19
N PHE A 183 -5.61 10.54 1.88
CA PHE A 183 -5.25 11.69 1.06
C PHE A 183 -5.97 12.95 1.53
N ASP A 184 -7.29 12.89 1.69
CA ASP A 184 -8.10 14.03 2.12
C ASP A 184 -7.69 14.51 3.52
N LEU A 185 -7.50 13.59 4.47
CA LEU A 185 -7.02 13.90 5.83
C LEU A 185 -5.67 14.60 5.81
N GLN A 186 -4.71 14.05 5.08
CA GLN A 186 -3.38 14.66 5.01
C GLN A 186 -3.44 16.04 4.36
N LYS A 187 -4.21 16.20 3.29
CA LYS A 187 -4.36 17.49 2.59
C LYS A 187 -5.01 18.54 3.48
N GLN A 188 -6.08 18.18 4.19
CA GLN A 188 -6.76 19.08 5.12
C GLN A 188 -5.82 19.47 6.28
N LEU A 189 -5.12 18.50 6.87
CA LEU A 189 -4.19 18.74 7.97
C LEU A 189 -2.99 19.61 7.56
N GLN A 190 -2.47 19.40 6.34
CA GLN A 190 -1.39 20.23 5.79
C GLN A 190 -1.84 21.67 5.57
N HIS A 191 -3.04 21.88 5.00
CA HIS A 191 -3.59 23.22 4.81
C HIS A 191 -3.73 23.96 6.15
N LEU A 192 -4.29 23.28 7.15
CA LEU A 192 -4.50 23.83 8.48
C LEU A 192 -3.17 24.20 9.17
N LYS A 193 -2.17 23.32 9.03
CA LYS A 193 -0.81 23.60 9.51
C LYS A 193 -0.23 24.87 8.88
N ASP A 194 -0.33 25.00 7.55
CA ASP A 194 0.21 26.15 6.83
C ASP A 194 -0.45 27.47 7.27
N GLU A 195 -1.77 27.44 7.51
CA GLU A 195 -2.53 28.56 8.07
C GLU A 195 -2.06 28.90 9.50
N GLN A 196 -1.94 27.92 10.39
CA GLN A 196 -1.54 28.12 11.79
C GLN A 196 -0.11 28.64 11.94
N ILE A 197 0.80 28.21 11.06
CA ILE A 197 2.17 28.77 10.98
C ILE A 197 2.10 30.24 10.56
N GLY A 198 1.30 30.57 9.55
CA GLY A 198 1.10 31.95 9.09
C GLY A 198 0.53 32.88 10.17
N GLU A 199 -0.40 32.36 10.98
CA GLU A 199 -1.04 33.10 12.08
C GLU A 199 -0.20 33.15 13.37
N ARG A 200 0.96 32.48 13.42
CA ARG A 200 1.79 32.32 14.63
C ARG A 200 1.05 31.72 15.82
N ARG A 201 0.02 30.89 15.59
CA ARG A 201 -0.76 30.23 16.65
C ARG A 201 -0.05 29.01 17.27
N SER A 202 0.85 28.37 16.52
CA SER A 202 1.58 27.17 16.96
C SER A 202 2.72 27.54 17.94
N THR A 203 2.49 27.38 19.25
CA THR A 203 3.53 27.61 20.28
C THR A 203 3.54 26.55 21.39
N PHE A 204 2.82 25.44 21.26
CA PHE A 204 2.94 24.33 22.21
C PHE A 204 4.17 23.50 21.87
N SER A 205 5.01 23.26 22.88
CA SER A 205 6.19 22.43 22.77
C SER A 205 5.90 20.95 23.01
N GLU A 206 4.76 20.62 23.58
CA GLU A 206 4.43 19.27 24.08
C GLU A 206 2.93 18.97 23.96
N VAL A 207 2.60 17.75 23.56
CA VAL A 207 1.25 17.19 23.50
C VAL A 207 1.24 15.78 24.09
N TYR A 208 0.07 15.30 24.50
CA TYR A 208 -0.07 14.11 25.34
C TYR A 208 -1.06 13.10 24.77
N ARG A 209 -0.78 11.81 24.90
CA ARG A 209 -1.72 10.75 24.52
C ARG A 209 -1.67 9.62 25.53
N GLY A 210 -2.81 9.34 26.16
CA GLY A 210 -2.95 8.15 26.99
C GLY A 210 -3.47 6.96 26.18
N GLN A 211 -2.89 5.80 26.40
CA GLN A 211 -3.34 4.55 25.77
C GLN A 211 -2.91 3.33 26.56
N GLN A 212 -3.40 2.17 26.13
CA GLN A 212 -2.92 0.88 26.59
C GLN A 212 -1.86 0.34 25.61
N MET A 213 -0.84 -0.36 26.14
CA MET A 213 0.14 -1.08 25.33
C MET A 213 0.41 -2.46 25.93
N SER A 214 0.69 -3.43 25.07
CA SER A 214 1.13 -4.77 25.47
C SER A 214 2.54 -4.73 26.08
N PRO A 215 2.92 -5.74 26.89
CA PRO A 215 4.28 -5.88 27.39
C PRO A 215 5.34 -5.88 26.27
N HIS A 216 5.01 -6.46 25.12
CA HIS A 216 5.90 -6.50 23.96
C HIS A 216 6.12 -5.11 23.35
N GLU A 217 5.08 -4.29 23.23
CA GLU A 217 5.20 -2.90 22.75
C GLU A 217 6.05 -2.05 23.70
N ILE A 218 5.88 -2.20 25.01
CA ILE A 218 6.74 -1.53 26.00
C ILE A 218 8.20 -1.95 25.83
N GLN A 219 8.46 -3.25 25.69
CA GLN A 219 9.82 -3.76 25.46
C GLN A 219 10.40 -3.24 24.15
N TYR A 220 9.57 -3.09 23.12
CA TYR A 220 9.96 -2.49 21.86
C TYR A 220 10.42 -1.04 22.04
N PHE A 221 9.69 -0.20 22.78
CA PHE A 221 10.13 1.18 23.07
C PHE A 221 11.43 1.21 23.89
N HIS A 222 11.57 0.34 24.89
CA HIS A 222 12.83 0.22 25.65
C HIS A 222 14.02 -0.14 24.75
N GLY A 223 13.85 -1.10 23.84
CA GLY A 223 14.89 -1.50 22.87
C GLY A 223 15.22 -0.41 21.86
N ASN A 224 14.35 0.60 21.71
CA ASN A 224 14.51 1.70 20.76
C ASN A 224 14.80 3.05 21.42
N LYS A 225 15.12 3.09 22.71
CA LYS A 225 15.60 4.33 23.36
C LYS A 225 16.80 4.90 22.62
N GLY A 226 16.75 6.19 22.28
CA GLY A 226 17.73 6.91 21.47
C GLY A 226 17.61 6.69 19.95
N ASN A 227 16.68 5.86 19.50
CA ASN A 227 16.45 5.56 18.09
C ASN A 227 15.17 6.23 17.57
N VAL A 228 15.03 6.22 16.26
CA VAL A 228 13.85 6.72 15.55
C VAL A 228 12.88 5.57 15.28
N VAL A 229 11.59 5.83 15.53
CA VAL A 229 10.48 4.93 15.28
C VAL A 229 9.41 5.61 14.43
N ALA A 230 8.75 4.84 13.57
CA ALA A 230 7.48 5.27 12.97
C ALA A 230 6.32 4.78 13.83
N ILE A 231 5.34 5.66 14.00
CA ILE A 231 4.03 5.30 14.54
C ILE A 231 3.05 5.40 13.38
N SER A 232 2.57 4.26 12.91
CA SER A 232 1.79 4.12 11.68
C SER A 232 0.36 4.72 11.73
N PRO A 233 -0.39 4.72 12.84
CA PRO A 233 -1.71 5.37 12.88
C PRO A 233 -1.59 6.90 13.00
N LEU A 234 -2.65 7.63 12.62
CA LEU A 234 -2.76 9.04 13.02
C LEU A 234 -2.85 9.11 14.55
N LEU A 235 -2.10 10.04 15.15
CA LEU A 235 -2.11 10.25 16.59
C LEU A 235 -2.98 11.45 16.93
N SER A 236 -4.17 11.15 17.42
CA SER A 236 -4.99 12.10 18.18
C SER A 236 -4.33 12.32 19.55
N THR A 237 -3.98 13.56 19.86
CA THR A 237 -3.27 13.94 21.10
C THR A 237 -3.95 15.15 21.73
N SER A 238 -3.82 15.31 23.04
CA SER A 238 -4.35 16.46 23.78
C SER A 238 -3.24 17.41 24.18
N ARG A 239 -3.52 18.72 24.18
CA ARG A 239 -2.65 19.73 24.80
C ARG A 239 -2.72 19.69 26.33
N GLU A 240 -3.72 19.02 26.89
CA GLU A 240 -3.93 18.89 28.33
C GLU A 240 -3.50 17.50 28.83
N ARG A 241 -2.40 17.46 29.60
CA ARG A 241 -1.88 16.20 30.18
C ARG A 241 -2.94 15.44 31.00
N GLY A 242 -3.80 16.15 31.73
CA GLY A 242 -4.85 15.55 32.55
C GLY A 242 -5.87 14.76 31.74
N VAL A 243 -6.23 15.23 30.54
CA VAL A 243 -7.15 14.51 29.63
C VAL A 243 -6.51 13.22 29.17
N ALA A 244 -5.25 13.27 28.71
CA ALA A 244 -4.50 12.09 28.32
C ALA A 244 -4.30 11.10 29.48
N GLN A 245 -4.15 11.61 30.71
CA GLN A 245 -3.91 10.77 31.89
C GLN A 245 -5.06 9.82 32.18
N ILE A 246 -6.30 10.27 32.01
CA ILE A 246 -7.50 9.44 32.17
C ILE A 246 -7.43 8.19 31.26
N PHE A 247 -6.96 8.36 30.02
CA PHE A 247 -6.82 7.24 29.09
C PHE A 247 -5.62 6.33 29.41
N ALA A 248 -4.50 6.91 29.87
CA ALA A 248 -3.34 6.12 30.30
C ALA A 248 -3.67 5.25 31.52
N GLU A 249 -4.38 5.80 32.49
CA GLU A 249 -4.78 5.11 33.72
C GLU A 249 -5.80 3.98 33.48
N SER A 250 -6.49 3.97 32.34
CA SER A 250 -7.36 2.85 31.96
C SER A 250 -6.62 1.51 31.92
N GLY A 251 -5.30 1.51 31.66
CA GLY A 251 -4.46 0.32 31.65
C GLY A 251 -4.11 -0.23 33.03
N LEU A 252 -4.26 0.55 34.11
CA LEU A 252 -3.98 0.10 35.48
C LEU A 252 -4.88 -1.07 35.90
N TYR A 253 -6.10 -1.12 35.36
CA TYR A 253 -7.10 -2.15 35.64
C TYR A 253 -7.01 -3.35 34.72
N SER A 254 -6.17 -3.30 33.67
CA SER A 254 -5.97 -4.42 32.76
C SER A 254 -4.98 -5.40 33.37
N SER A 255 -5.21 -6.71 33.21
CA SER A 255 -4.20 -7.73 33.53
C SER A 255 -3.22 -7.95 32.37
N GLU A 256 -3.62 -7.60 31.16
CA GLU A 256 -2.92 -7.90 29.91
C GLU A 256 -2.08 -6.74 29.39
N PHE A 257 -2.56 -5.51 29.62
CA PHE A 257 -1.97 -4.29 29.07
C PHE A 257 -1.43 -3.40 30.19
N TYR A 258 -0.45 -2.60 29.84
CA TYR A 258 0.07 -1.51 30.65
C TYR A 258 -0.64 -0.21 30.27
N GLY A 259 -0.84 0.66 31.25
CA GLY A 259 -1.18 2.06 31.00
C GLY A 259 0.05 2.78 30.46
N VAL A 260 -0.13 3.62 29.45
CA VAL A 260 0.95 4.38 28.83
C VAL A 260 0.53 5.82 28.63
N MET A 261 1.35 6.73 29.14
CA MET A 261 1.33 8.15 28.80
C MET A 261 2.42 8.40 27.75
N LEU A 262 2.02 8.77 26.54
CA LEU A 262 2.93 9.34 25.56
C LEU A 262 3.05 10.84 25.80
N VAL A 263 4.28 11.31 26.02
CA VAL A 263 4.62 12.73 26.10
C VAL A 263 5.39 13.07 24.82
N ILE A 264 4.77 13.81 23.92
CA ILE A 264 5.30 14.07 22.58
C ILE A 264 5.74 15.53 22.51
N ARG A 265 7.05 15.73 22.42
CA ARG A 265 7.67 17.03 22.16
C ARG A 265 7.59 17.37 20.69
N ILE A 266 7.19 18.60 20.38
CA ILE A 266 7.15 19.18 19.03
C ILE A 266 8.13 20.36 18.99
N PRO A 267 9.38 20.12 18.54
CA PRO A 267 10.37 21.20 18.42
C PRO A 267 9.98 22.22 17.35
N SER A 268 10.26 23.50 17.60
CA SER A 268 9.94 24.59 16.66
C SER A 268 10.67 24.53 15.31
N HIS A 269 11.74 23.74 15.21
CA HIS A 269 12.47 23.51 13.96
C HIS A 269 11.84 22.43 13.07
N VAL A 270 10.89 21.65 13.60
CA VAL A 270 10.15 20.64 12.85
C VAL A 270 9.10 21.36 12.01
N GLN A 271 9.43 21.59 10.74
CA GLN A 271 8.58 22.32 9.80
C GLN A 271 7.91 21.41 8.78
N GLN A 272 8.38 20.17 8.59
CA GLN A 272 7.82 19.30 7.56
C GLN A 272 6.90 18.20 8.09
N ALA A 273 7.07 17.75 9.33
CA ALA A 273 6.16 16.76 9.91
C ALA A 273 4.75 17.35 10.01
N ILE A 274 3.74 16.66 9.49
CA ILE A 274 2.38 17.22 9.37
C ILE A 274 1.64 16.99 10.70
N HIS A 275 1.35 18.09 11.39
CA HIS A 275 0.51 18.13 12.58
C HIS A 275 -0.21 19.48 12.61
N ALA A 276 -1.40 19.53 13.22
CA ALA A 276 -2.11 20.78 13.43
C ALA A 276 -3.10 20.67 14.59
N ASP A 277 -3.43 21.83 15.15
CA ASP A 277 -4.51 22.00 16.13
C ASP A 277 -5.84 21.86 15.40
N VAL A 278 -6.67 20.91 15.81
CA VAL A 278 -7.94 20.60 15.13
C VAL A 278 -9.16 21.06 15.91
N GLU A 279 -8.97 21.89 16.95
CA GLU A 279 -10.04 22.54 17.70
C GLU A 279 -11.02 23.26 16.75
N GLY A 280 -12.33 23.05 16.95
CA GLY A 280 -13.38 23.57 16.09
C GLY A 280 -13.54 22.92 14.71
N LEU A 281 -12.67 21.98 14.33
CA LEU A 281 -12.80 21.16 13.11
C LEU A 281 -13.06 19.68 13.41
N SER A 282 -12.61 19.19 14.56
CA SER A 282 -12.94 17.85 15.04
C SER A 282 -14.43 17.76 15.39
N TYR A 283 -14.93 16.53 15.56
CA TYR A 283 -16.28 16.30 16.07
C TYR A 283 -16.48 16.84 17.50
N PHE A 284 -15.39 16.92 18.27
CA PHE A 284 -15.38 17.41 19.63
C PHE A 284 -14.92 18.88 19.61
N GLU A 285 -15.87 19.79 19.33
CA GLU A 285 -15.58 21.20 19.04
C GLU A 285 -14.77 21.92 20.14
N ASP A 286 -14.91 21.50 21.39
CA ASP A 286 -14.25 22.09 22.57
C ASP A 286 -12.96 21.35 22.99
N GLU A 287 -12.57 20.27 22.30
CA GLU A 287 -11.36 19.54 22.65
C GLU A 287 -10.11 20.23 22.10
N GLN A 288 -9.16 20.50 22.99
CA GLN A 288 -7.83 21.00 22.64
C GLN A 288 -6.97 19.86 22.07
N GLU A 289 -7.33 19.41 20.87
CA GLU A 289 -6.74 18.29 20.17
C GLU A 289 -5.68 18.75 19.15
N GLU A 290 -4.49 18.15 19.23
CA GLU A 290 -3.47 18.23 18.19
C GLU A 290 -3.45 16.89 17.45
N LEU A 291 -3.71 16.91 16.15
CA LEU A 291 -3.68 15.69 15.33
C LEU A 291 -2.34 15.59 14.59
N ILE A 292 -1.63 14.49 14.79
CA ILE A 292 -0.35 14.21 14.13
C ILE A 292 -0.57 13.16 13.03
N CYS A 293 -0.06 13.44 11.83
CA CYS A 293 -0.30 12.63 10.63
C CYS A 293 0.32 11.22 10.72
N TRP A 294 -0.29 10.25 10.02
CA TRP A 294 0.00 8.81 10.01
C TRP A 294 1.35 8.37 9.43
N ARG A 295 2.23 9.31 9.11
CA ARG A 295 3.59 9.07 8.59
C ARG A 295 4.67 9.76 9.43
N SER A 296 4.27 10.19 10.62
CA SER A 296 5.14 10.94 11.50
C SER A 296 6.16 10.01 12.15
N LEU A 297 7.36 10.56 12.32
CA LEU A 297 8.49 9.86 12.89
C LEU A 297 8.83 10.47 14.23
N PHE A 298 9.28 9.63 15.14
CA PHE A 298 9.56 10.02 16.51
C PHE A 298 10.90 9.48 16.94
N ARG A 299 11.70 10.30 17.61
CA ARG A 299 12.80 9.80 18.44
C ARG A 299 12.21 9.34 19.77
N VAL A 300 12.62 8.16 20.23
CA VAL A 300 12.29 7.69 21.59
C VAL A 300 13.35 8.23 22.54
N ASP A 301 12.99 9.22 23.36
CA ASP A 301 13.93 9.88 24.26
C ASP A 301 14.09 9.09 25.57
N GLU A 302 12.97 8.76 26.20
CA GLU A 302 12.90 8.15 27.53
C GLU A 302 11.72 7.17 27.60
N VAL A 303 11.88 6.10 28.37
CA VAL A 303 10.82 5.12 28.69
C VAL A 303 10.94 4.82 30.17
N GLU A 304 9.99 5.34 30.96
CA GLU A 304 10.01 5.28 32.42
C GLU A 304 8.78 4.60 32.97
N LEU A 305 8.96 3.80 34.02
CA LEU A 305 7.85 3.28 34.82
C LEU A 305 7.54 4.31 35.91
N GLN A 306 6.40 4.98 35.81
CA GLN A 306 5.98 6.00 36.78
C GLN A 306 5.35 5.36 38.02
N GLU A 307 4.45 4.40 37.80
CA GLU A 307 3.74 3.67 38.84
C GLU A 307 3.62 2.19 38.45
N PRO A 308 3.25 1.28 39.38
CA PRO A 308 2.97 -0.10 39.03
C PRO A 308 1.96 -0.18 37.88
N ARG A 309 2.44 -0.66 36.72
CA ARG A 309 1.70 -0.79 35.46
C ARG A 309 1.40 0.49 34.67
N LEU A 310 2.02 1.62 34.99
CA LEU A 310 1.91 2.87 34.22
C LEU A 310 3.28 3.33 33.74
N TYR A 311 3.46 3.33 32.42
CA TYR A 311 4.66 3.85 31.76
C TYR A 311 4.44 5.26 31.25
N GLU A 312 5.49 6.06 31.29
CA GLU A 312 5.61 7.30 30.53
C GLU A 312 6.68 7.13 29.46
N ILE A 313 6.33 7.44 28.21
CA ILE A 313 7.21 7.36 27.05
C ILE A 313 7.36 8.76 26.48
N GLN A 314 8.58 9.28 26.53
CA GLN A 314 8.91 10.58 25.96
C GLN A 314 9.36 10.41 24.52
N LEU A 315 8.69 11.11 23.63
CA LEU A 315 8.92 11.09 22.20
C LEU A 315 9.21 12.51 21.71
N THR A 316 10.14 12.67 20.78
CA THR A 316 10.31 13.91 20.04
C THR A 316 9.87 13.69 18.60
N LEU A 317 8.89 14.46 18.12
CA LEU A 317 8.53 14.50 16.71
C LEU A 317 9.74 14.98 15.90
N ILE A 318 10.07 14.30 14.81
CA ILE A 318 11.19 14.65 13.94
C ILE A 318 10.74 14.86 12.50
N ASP A 319 11.57 15.58 11.73
CA ASP A 319 11.45 15.68 10.28
C ASP A 319 12.80 15.49 9.59
N GLU A 320 12.87 15.73 8.27
CA GLU A 320 14.07 15.50 7.45
C GLU A 320 15.32 16.28 7.87
N HIS A 321 15.20 17.26 8.77
CA HIS A 321 16.35 18.04 9.29
C HIS A 321 16.98 17.41 10.53
N ASP A 322 16.35 16.39 11.13
CA ASP A 322 16.94 15.68 12.26
C ASP A 322 18.23 14.94 11.83
N PRO A 323 19.41 15.16 12.44
CA PRO A 323 20.67 14.63 11.93
C PRO A 323 20.74 13.10 11.77
N GLN A 324 20.12 12.36 12.70
CA GLN A 324 20.13 10.90 12.72
C GLN A 324 19.22 10.35 11.62
N TYR A 325 18.03 10.94 11.48
CA TYR A 325 17.12 10.62 10.39
C TYR A 325 17.67 11.09 9.04
N HIS A 326 18.26 12.29 8.96
CA HIS A 326 18.85 12.86 7.76
C HIS A 326 19.98 11.99 7.21
N GLN A 327 20.87 11.44 8.04
CA GLN A 327 21.94 10.57 7.58
C GLN A 327 21.40 9.26 6.95
N GLN A 328 20.39 8.65 7.59
CA GLN A 328 19.76 7.42 7.09
C GLN A 328 18.89 7.68 5.85
N LEU A 329 18.11 8.76 5.88
CA LEU A 329 17.30 9.24 4.77
C LEU A 329 18.16 9.69 3.59
N MET A 330 19.31 10.31 3.80
CA MET A 330 20.25 10.66 2.73
C MET A 330 20.91 9.42 2.15
N THR A 331 21.21 8.40 2.95
CA THR A 331 21.69 7.11 2.42
C THR A 331 20.61 6.48 1.53
N TRP A 332 19.35 6.53 1.96
CA TRP A 332 18.20 6.04 1.21
C TRP A 332 17.82 6.90 -0.01
N ARG A 333 17.83 8.22 0.10
CA ARG A 333 17.65 9.18 -1.02
C ARG A 333 18.85 9.19 -1.94
N THR A 334 20.03 8.78 -1.51
CA THR A 334 21.15 8.60 -2.42
C THR A 334 21.01 7.27 -3.16
N SER A 335 20.57 6.21 -2.46
CA SER A 335 20.37 4.89 -3.06
C SER A 335 19.13 4.81 -3.96
N LEU A 336 18.04 5.47 -3.59
CA LEU A 336 16.80 5.59 -4.36
C LEU A 336 16.76 6.88 -5.20
N GLY A 337 17.59 7.90 -5.00
CA GLY A 337 17.49 9.23 -5.65
C GLY A 337 16.72 10.24 -4.78
N ASP A 338 17.05 11.53 -4.77
CA ASP A 338 16.29 12.55 -4.01
C ASP A 338 15.46 13.41 -4.95
N ARG A 339 14.20 13.68 -4.56
CA ARG A 339 13.25 14.72 -5.02
C ARG A 339 12.95 14.90 -6.53
N SER A 340 13.74 14.40 -7.46
CA SER A 340 13.50 14.49 -8.91
C SER A 340 12.70 13.31 -9.48
N PHE A 341 12.15 12.46 -8.61
CA PHE A 341 11.43 11.24 -9.01
C PHE A 341 10.24 11.48 -9.92
N PHE A 342 9.52 12.57 -9.66
CA PHE A 342 8.20 12.83 -10.22
C PHE A 342 8.11 14.20 -10.91
N THR A 343 9.23 14.93 -10.99
CA THR A 343 9.33 16.06 -11.91
C THR A 343 9.16 15.48 -13.31
N GLY A 344 7.99 15.70 -13.91
CA GLY A 344 7.63 15.15 -15.19
C GLY A 344 8.72 15.48 -16.20
N ARG A 345 9.57 14.49 -16.51
CA ARG A 345 10.50 14.63 -17.63
C ARG A 345 9.62 14.78 -18.86
N SER A 346 9.78 15.92 -19.55
CA SER A 346 9.05 16.23 -20.78
C SER A 346 9.53 15.38 -21.95
N THR A 347 10.68 14.73 -21.82
CA THR A 347 11.28 13.82 -22.79
C THR A 347 10.88 12.37 -22.52
N GLN A 348 10.48 11.66 -23.57
CA GLN A 348 10.14 10.23 -23.48
C GLN A 348 11.40 9.43 -23.17
N LEU A 349 11.59 8.96 -21.94
CA LEU A 349 12.67 8.03 -21.63
C LEU A 349 12.25 6.62 -22.03
N TYR A 350 12.72 6.21 -23.20
CA TYR A 350 12.57 4.83 -23.64
C TYR A 350 13.52 3.89 -22.89
N MET A 351 14.74 4.35 -22.60
CA MET A 351 15.77 3.63 -21.85
C MET A 351 16.41 4.55 -20.80
N ARG A 352 16.83 3.97 -19.67
CA ARG A 352 17.53 4.66 -18.58
C ARG A 352 18.92 4.05 -18.38
N ASP A 353 19.98 4.86 -18.45
CA ASP A 353 21.33 4.44 -18.04
C ASP A 353 21.39 4.28 -16.51
N LEU A 354 21.69 3.07 -16.06
CA LEU A 354 21.74 2.73 -14.64
C LEU A 354 23.02 3.21 -13.95
N ASN A 355 24.06 3.58 -14.69
CA ASN A 355 25.27 4.18 -14.12
C ASN A 355 24.99 5.59 -13.58
N GLU A 356 24.08 6.33 -14.22
CA GLU A 356 23.75 7.71 -13.87
C GLU A 356 22.42 7.82 -13.11
N ALA A 357 21.53 6.81 -13.23
CA ALA A 357 20.18 6.85 -12.66
C ALA A 357 19.79 5.59 -11.85
N ASN A 358 20.72 5.03 -11.09
CA ASN A 358 20.47 3.85 -10.25
C ASN A 358 19.32 4.09 -9.23
N GLY A 359 19.27 5.27 -8.63
CA GLY A 359 18.21 5.62 -7.69
C GLY A 359 16.81 5.61 -8.30
N PRO A 360 16.50 6.51 -9.26
CA PRO A 360 15.19 6.54 -9.91
C PRO A 360 14.74 5.18 -10.42
N PHE A 361 15.70 4.36 -10.87
CA PHE A 361 15.45 2.97 -11.23
C PHE A 361 14.99 2.11 -10.06
N LEU A 362 15.69 2.08 -8.93
CA LEU A 362 15.27 1.32 -7.75
C LEU A 362 13.89 1.77 -7.25
N SER A 363 13.59 3.08 -7.24
CA SER A 363 12.25 3.58 -6.90
C SER A 363 11.17 3.11 -7.87
N TYR A 364 11.46 3.07 -9.18
CA TYR A 364 10.53 2.52 -10.15
C TYR A 364 10.27 1.03 -9.91
N GLN A 365 11.29 0.27 -9.50
CA GLN A 365 11.12 -1.15 -9.15
C GLN A 365 10.22 -1.33 -7.93
N VAL A 366 10.42 -0.54 -6.87
CA VAL A 366 9.55 -0.58 -5.68
C VAL A 366 8.11 -0.17 -6.03
N LEU A 367 7.92 0.85 -6.89
CA LEU A 367 6.60 1.22 -7.41
C LEU A 367 5.93 0.05 -8.14
N MET A 368 6.65 -0.62 -9.06
CA MET A 368 6.11 -1.77 -9.79
C MET A 368 5.82 -2.95 -8.86
N ASP A 369 6.67 -3.23 -7.87
CA ASP A 369 6.44 -4.26 -6.86
C ASP A 369 5.13 -3.99 -6.08
N ILE A 370 4.91 -2.76 -5.61
CA ILE A 370 3.65 -2.35 -4.97
C ILE A 370 2.46 -2.57 -5.92
N VAL A 371 2.58 -2.10 -7.16
CA VAL A 371 1.52 -2.23 -8.17
C VAL A 371 1.21 -3.70 -8.44
N LEU A 372 2.21 -4.59 -8.48
CA LEU A 372 2.01 -6.02 -8.76
C LEU A 372 1.45 -6.80 -7.57
N ARG A 373 1.68 -6.34 -6.33
CA ARG A 373 1.18 -7.01 -5.11
C ARG A 373 -0.27 -6.68 -4.76
N LEU A 374 -0.78 -5.53 -5.19
CA LEU A 374 -2.17 -5.14 -4.92
C LEU A 374 -3.16 -6.15 -5.51
N LYS A 375 -4.20 -6.49 -4.75
CA LYS A 375 -5.24 -7.41 -5.21
C LYS A 375 -6.03 -6.80 -6.39
N PRO A 376 -6.38 -7.62 -7.40
CA PRO A 376 -7.33 -7.19 -8.42
C PRO A 376 -8.72 -7.07 -7.79
N THR A 377 -9.33 -5.89 -7.89
CA THR A 377 -10.70 -5.63 -7.38
C THR A 377 -11.63 -5.15 -8.48
N VAL A 378 -12.94 -5.27 -8.25
CA VAL A 378 -13.95 -4.67 -9.14
C VAL A 378 -13.75 -3.15 -9.25
N TYR A 379 -13.28 -2.50 -8.17
CA TYR A 379 -12.97 -1.08 -8.15
C TYR A 379 -11.75 -0.75 -9.01
N ALA A 380 -10.70 -1.57 -8.99
CA ALA A 380 -9.55 -1.43 -9.91
C ALA A 380 -9.98 -1.49 -11.38
N ARG A 381 -10.91 -2.41 -11.71
CA ARG A 381 -11.50 -2.50 -13.05
C ARG A 381 -12.26 -1.22 -13.41
N GLN A 382 -13.14 -0.76 -12.53
CA GLN A 382 -13.90 0.48 -12.75
C GLN A 382 -12.98 1.70 -12.94
N GLU A 383 -11.95 1.84 -12.11
CA GLU A 383 -11.01 2.98 -12.16
C GLU A 383 -10.27 3.02 -13.49
N MET A 384 -9.84 1.85 -13.98
CA MET A 384 -9.20 1.73 -15.29
C MET A 384 -10.11 2.21 -16.41
N PHE A 385 -11.36 1.76 -16.48
CA PHE A 385 -12.29 2.14 -17.54
C PHE A 385 -12.69 3.62 -17.47
N GLU A 386 -12.94 4.14 -16.27
CA GLU A 386 -13.26 5.57 -16.08
C GLU A 386 -12.07 6.46 -16.48
N TYR A 387 -10.85 6.05 -16.13
CA TYR A 387 -9.64 6.72 -16.57
C TYR A 387 -9.49 6.71 -18.09
N CYS A 388 -9.62 5.54 -18.73
CA CYS A 388 -9.55 5.42 -20.20
C CYS A 388 -10.58 6.32 -20.90
N ARG A 389 -11.84 6.34 -20.43
CA ARG A 389 -12.88 7.22 -20.98
C ARG A 389 -12.55 8.69 -20.82
N THR A 390 -12.01 9.07 -19.67
CA THR A 390 -11.61 10.45 -19.39
C THR A 390 -10.49 10.91 -20.34
N GLN A 391 -9.49 10.06 -20.61
CA GLN A 391 -8.39 10.41 -21.53
C GLN A 391 -8.85 10.57 -22.98
N TYR A 392 -9.92 9.89 -23.39
CA TYR A 392 -10.41 9.88 -24.78
C TYR A 392 -11.83 10.43 -24.92
N ALA A 393 -12.27 11.29 -24.00
CA ALA A 393 -13.65 11.80 -23.94
C ALA A 393 -14.11 12.50 -25.25
N THR A 394 -13.18 13.08 -26.00
CA THR A 394 -13.43 13.79 -27.26
C THR A 394 -13.27 12.90 -28.51
N SER A 395 -13.00 11.60 -28.35
CA SER A 395 -12.68 10.68 -29.44
C SER A 395 -13.72 9.54 -29.56
N PRO A 396 -14.85 9.73 -30.26
CA PRO A 396 -15.95 8.74 -30.34
C PRO A 396 -15.52 7.35 -30.82
N GLY A 397 -14.58 7.29 -31.77
CA GLY A 397 -14.04 6.03 -32.27
C GLY A 397 -13.28 5.24 -31.20
N ILE A 398 -12.49 5.94 -30.37
CA ILE A 398 -11.76 5.31 -29.26
C ILE A 398 -12.72 4.92 -28.14
N LEU A 399 -13.76 5.72 -27.86
CA LEU A 399 -14.79 5.35 -26.88
C LEU A 399 -15.49 4.03 -27.26
N THR A 400 -15.74 3.81 -28.56
CA THR A 400 -16.30 2.54 -29.04
C THR A 400 -15.32 1.37 -28.82
N GLN A 401 -14.01 1.59 -29.01
CA GLN A 401 -12.98 0.58 -28.69
C GLN A 401 -12.91 0.30 -27.18
N ILE A 402 -13.09 1.32 -26.34
CA ILE A 402 -13.15 1.16 -24.88
C ILE A 402 -14.37 0.32 -24.48
N ASP A 403 -15.52 0.53 -25.13
CA ASP A 403 -16.73 -0.27 -24.86
C ASP A 403 -16.56 -1.73 -25.31
N GLU A 404 -15.88 -1.97 -26.43
CA GLU A 404 -15.50 -3.33 -26.86
C GLU A 404 -14.56 -3.99 -25.85
N PHE A 405 -13.54 -3.24 -25.41
CA PHE A 405 -12.58 -3.68 -24.40
C PHE A 405 -13.30 -4.05 -23.10
N GLU A 406 -14.17 -3.19 -22.57
CA GLU A 406 -14.89 -3.46 -21.31
C GLU A 406 -15.72 -4.74 -21.35
N LYS A 407 -16.37 -5.01 -22.49
CA LYS A 407 -17.25 -6.17 -22.67
C LYS A 407 -16.52 -7.49 -22.86
N SER A 408 -15.33 -7.47 -23.46
CA SER A 408 -14.65 -8.70 -23.92
C SER A 408 -13.27 -8.94 -23.30
N TYR A 409 -12.77 -8.01 -22.50
CA TYR A 409 -11.51 -8.15 -21.78
C TYR A 409 -11.58 -9.14 -20.62
N THR A 410 -10.63 -10.07 -20.60
CA THR A 410 -10.32 -10.99 -19.50
C THR A 410 -8.80 -11.01 -19.29
N SER A 411 -8.33 -11.42 -18.10
CA SER A 411 -6.89 -11.43 -17.81
C SER A 411 -6.11 -12.36 -18.75
N GLU A 412 -6.73 -13.43 -19.25
CA GLU A 412 -6.13 -14.38 -20.20
C GLU A 412 -5.93 -13.80 -21.60
N ASN A 413 -6.54 -12.66 -21.94
CA ASN A 413 -6.39 -12.01 -23.23
C ASN A 413 -5.66 -10.65 -23.16
N ALA A 414 -4.94 -10.37 -22.07
CA ALA A 414 -4.18 -9.14 -21.89
C ALA A 414 -3.15 -8.88 -23.00
N ALA A 415 -2.33 -9.87 -23.37
CA ALA A 415 -1.35 -9.74 -24.45
C ALA A 415 -2.02 -9.49 -25.82
N LYS A 416 -3.19 -10.08 -26.06
CA LYS A 416 -3.99 -9.83 -27.27
C LYS A 416 -4.45 -8.37 -27.33
N TRP A 417 -4.96 -7.83 -26.22
CA TRP A 417 -5.39 -6.43 -26.15
C TRP A 417 -4.22 -5.45 -26.19
N TYR A 418 -3.07 -5.83 -25.62
CA TYR A 418 -1.85 -5.04 -25.69
C TYR A 418 -1.33 -4.91 -27.13
N THR A 419 -1.41 -5.98 -27.93
CA THR A 419 -0.91 -6.00 -29.32
C THR A 419 -1.93 -5.52 -30.35
N LYS A 420 -3.21 -5.42 -29.98
CA LYS A 420 -4.24 -4.84 -30.85
C LYS A 420 -3.94 -3.38 -31.12
N ASP A 421 -3.95 -2.97 -32.39
CA ASP A 421 -3.88 -1.55 -32.78
C ASP A 421 -5.10 -0.79 -32.23
N SER A 422 -4.95 -0.28 -31.02
CA SER A 422 -6.00 0.30 -30.21
C SER A 422 -5.44 1.41 -29.33
N PHE A 423 -6.29 1.99 -28.49
CA PHE A 423 -5.86 3.00 -27.53
C PHE A 423 -4.94 2.43 -26.43
N LEU A 424 -5.09 1.16 -26.08
CA LEU A 424 -4.53 0.60 -24.84
C LEU A 424 -3.01 0.53 -24.86
N TYR A 425 -2.43 0.02 -25.95
CA TYR A 425 -0.98 0.00 -26.17
C TYR A 425 -0.36 1.39 -26.00
N ARG A 426 -0.96 2.39 -26.63
CA ARG A 426 -0.47 3.78 -26.62
C ARG A 426 -0.62 4.41 -25.24
N LEU A 427 -1.78 4.26 -24.62
CA LEU A 427 -2.06 4.80 -23.29
C LEU A 427 -1.15 4.17 -22.22
N LEU A 428 -0.98 2.85 -22.23
CA LEU A 428 -0.18 2.14 -21.25
C LEU A 428 1.31 2.49 -21.38
N ASN A 429 1.87 2.36 -22.58
CA ASN A 429 3.30 2.62 -22.77
C ASN A 429 3.66 4.09 -22.55
N SER A 430 2.79 5.04 -22.92
CA SER A 430 3.01 6.46 -22.60
C SER A 430 2.95 6.72 -21.09
N THR A 431 2.02 6.10 -20.39
CA THR A 431 1.90 6.21 -18.92
C THR A 431 3.15 5.69 -18.21
N LEU A 432 3.65 4.52 -18.60
CA LEU A 432 4.85 3.91 -18.01
C LEU A 432 6.12 4.71 -18.35
N ARG A 433 6.26 5.22 -19.59
CA ARG A 433 7.41 6.05 -19.99
C ARG A 433 7.48 7.39 -19.25
N LEU A 434 6.33 7.99 -18.94
CA LEU A 434 6.24 9.25 -18.21
C LEU A 434 6.28 9.06 -16.69
N GLU A 435 6.32 7.81 -16.20
CA GLU A 435 6.33 7.44 -14.78
C GLU A 435 5.25 8.16 -13.95
N LYS A 436 4.06 8.35 -14.54
CA LYS A 436 2.95 9.04 -13.88
C LYS A 436 2.28 8.12 -12.88
N ILE A 437 2.64 8.23 -11.60
CA ILE A 437 2.18 7.36 -10.51
C ILE A 437 0.65 7.19 -10.54
N ASP A 438 -0.11 8.29 -10.51
CA ASP A 438 -1.57 8.25 -10.45
C ASP A 438 -2.17 7.44 -11.62
N ARG A 439 -1.60 7.59 -12.81
CA ARG A 439 -2.03 6.90 -14.04
C ARG A 439 -1.62 5.43 -14.03
N ILE A 440 -0.43 5.12 -13.51
CA ILE A 440 0.04 3.74 -13.32
C ILE A 440 -0.93 3.00 -12.40
N PHE A 441 -1.31 3.58 -11.26
CA PHE A 441 -2.27 2.97 -10.35
C PHE A 441 -3.68 2.82 -10.96
N LYS A 442 -4.12 3.77 -11.80
CA LYS A 442 -5.39 3.64 -12.56
C LYS A 442 -5.34 2.50 -13.59
N LEU A 443 -4.16 2.18 -14.13
CA LEU A 443 -3.94 1.07 -15.07
C LEU A 443 -3.45 -0.23 -14.39
N ARG A 444 -3.38 -0.28 -13.05
CA ARG A 444 -2.75 -1.38 -12.29
C ARG A 444 -3.28 -2.76 -12.65
N LEU A 445 -4.60 -2.89 -12.85
CA LEU A 445 -5.23 -4.16 -13.18
C LEU A 445 -4.65 -4.75 -14.48
N PHE A 446 -4.59 -3.94 -15.55
CA PHE A 446 -4.06 -4.42 -16.82
C PHE A 446 -2.54 -4.67 -16.77
N ILE A 447 -1.81 -3.85 -16.01
CA ILE A 447 -0.37 -4.04 -15.78
C ILE A 447 -0.11 -5.40 -15.12
N GLN A 448 -0.86 -5.72 -14.06
CA GLN A 448 -0.81 -7.00 -13.35
C GLN A 448 -1.16 -8.16 -14.27
N ASP A 449 -2.29 -8.08 -14.97
CA ASP A 449 -2.77 -9.14 -15.85
C ASP A 449 -1.75 -9.46 -16.95
N LEU A 450 -1.19 -8.44 -17.61
CA LEU A 450 -0.19 -8.63 -18.65
C LEU A 450 1.13 -9.18 -18.07
N HIS A 451 1.58 -8.68 -16.92
CA HIS A 451 2.77 -9.21 -16.24
C HIS A 451 2.61 -10.68 -15.87
N ASN A 452 1.49 -11.04 -15.23
CA ASN A 452 1.18 -12.39 -14.79
C ASN A 452 1.03 -13.34 -15.98
N GLN A 453 0.39 -12.90 -17.07
CA GLN A 453 0.29 -13.69 -18.29
C GLN A 453 1.67 -14.01 -18.86
N LEU A 454 2.58 -13.04 -18.93
CA LEU A 454 3.96 -13.28 -19.39
C LEU A 454 4.72 -14.23 -18.45
N HIS A 455 4.51 -14.11 -17.14
CA HIS A 455 5.13 -15.00 -16.16
C HIS A 455 4.71 -16.46 -16.37
N VAL A 456 3.41 -16.71 -16.55
CA VAL A 456 2.88 -18.06 -16.83
C VAL A 456 3.42 -18.61 -18.16
N LEU A 457 3.48 -17.78 -19.21
CA LEU A 457 3.96 -18.20 -20.52
C LEU A 457 5.47 -18.46 -20.59
N GLN A 458 6.26 -17.80 -19.73
CA GLN A 458 7.71 -17.90 -19.74
C GLN A 458 8.21 -19.34 -19.54
N GLU A 459 7.66 -20.07 -18.58
CA GLU A 459 8.11 -21.42 -18.26
C GLU A 459 7.99 -22.36 -19.47
N GLU A 460 6.83 -22.32 -20.13
CA GLU A 460 6.59 -23.11 -21.34
C GLU A 460 7.49 -22.67 -22.50
N TYR A 461 7.69 -21.36 -22.65
CA TYR A 461 8.54 -20.83 -23.72
C TYR A 461 10.01 -21.27 -23.55
N ILE A 462 10.58 -21.11 -22.34
CA ILE A 462 11.94 -21.56 -22.03
C ILE A 462 12.07 -23.07 -22.20
N ARG A 463 11.10 -23.86 -21.72
CA ARG A 463 11.07 -25.31 -21.90
C ARG A 463 11.13 -25.70 -23.38
N THR A 464 10.33 -25.02 -24.22
CA THR A 464 10.28 -25.27 -25.66
C THR A 464 11.59 -24.91 -26.34
N GLN A 465 12.21 -23.77 -25.99
CA GLN A 465 13.51 -23.39 -26.56
C GLN A 465 14.63 -24.36 -26.17
N ARG A 466 14.65 -24.84 -24.93
CA ARG A 466 15.62 -25.86 -24.48
C ARG A 466 15.45 -27.19 -25.21
N GLN A 467 14.22 -27.60 -25.52
CA GLN A 467 13.96 -28.79 -26.34
C GLN A 467 14.48 -28.65 -27.78
N LEU A 468 14.58 -27.42 -28.28
CA LEU A 468 15.19 -27.10 -29.57
C LEU A 468 16.71 -26.92 -29.50
N HIS A 469 17.33 -27.22 -28.35
CA HIS A 469 18.76 -27.02 -28.09
C HIS A 469 19.22 -25.56 -28.25
N THR A 470 18.33 -24.61 -27.95
CA THR A 470 18.64 -23.18 -27.89
C THR A 470 19.02 -22.79 -26.46
N ASP A 471 20.31 -22.57 -26.20
CA ASP A 471 20.79 -22.07 -24.90
C ASP A 471 20.76 -20.54 -24.84
N VAL A 472 20.97 -19.86 -25.98
CA VAL A 472 20.92 -18.40 -26.09
C VAL A 472 19.90 -18.00 -27.15
N LEU A 473 18.88 -17.27 -26.72
CA LEU A 473 17.87 -16.71 -27.60
C LEU A 473 18.34 -15.34 -28.12
N THR A 474 18.27 -15.13 -29.43
CA THR A 474 18.58 -13.83 -30.05
C THR A 474 17.28 -13.16 -30.51
N LEU A 475 17.04 -11.96 -29.98
CA LEU A 475 15.86 -11.15 -30.26
C LEU A 475 16.28 -9.83 -30.90
N TYR A 476 15.36 -9.22 -31.63
CA TYR A 476 15.60 -7.98 -32.34
C TYR A 476 14.53 -6.95 -32.04
N ARG A 477 14.91 -5.68 -32.07
CA ARG A 477 13.98 -4.55 -31.99
C ARG A 477 14.49 -3.39 -32.83
N GLY A 478 13.64 -2.81 -33.65
CA GLY A 478 13.93 -1.57 -34.36
C GLY A 478 13.26 -0.37 -33.72
N GLN A 479 13.94 0.77 -33.76
CA GLN A 479 13.32 2.07 -33.51
C GLN A 479 14.09 3.21 -34.17
N VAL A 480 13.41 4.33 -34.35
CA VAL A 480 14.02 5.61 -34.69
C VAL A 480 14.29 6.39 -33.41
N MET A 481 15.47 6.99 -33.29
CA MET A 481 15.83 7.87 -32.18
C MET A 481 16.79 8.96 -32.64
N THR A 482 17.00 10.00 -31.84
CA THR A 482 17.94 11.07 -32.21
C THR A 482 19.38 10.57 -32.15
N LYS A 483 20.27 11.14 -32.99
CA LYS A 483 21.69 10.83 -32.93
C LYS A 483 22.29 11.15 -31.56
N THR A 484 21.83 12.24 -30.93
CA THR A 484 22.24 12.66 -29.59
C THR A 484 21.90 11.61 -28.54
N GLU A 485 20.68 11.07 -28.52
CA GLU A 485 20.30 10.00 -27.58
C GLU A 485 21.13 8.74 -27.80
N LEU A 486 21.50 8.42 -29.05
CA LEU A 486 22.37 7.27 -29.33
C LEU A 486 23.80 7.50 -28.83
N ASP A 487 24.31 8.74 -28.90
CA ASP A 487 25.65 9.09 -28.41
C ASP A 487 25.79 9.01 -26.88
N GLU A 488 24.66 8.96 -26.15
CA GLU A 488 24.66 8.70 -24.71
C GLU A 488 24.99 7.23 -24.39
N PHE A 489 24.84 6.31 -25.35
CA PHE A 489 25.10 4.89 -25.14
C PHE A 489 26.60 4.61 -25.04
N LYS A 490 27.00 3.89 -23.99
CA LYS A 490 28.39 3.52 -23.71
C LYS A 490 28.51 2.00 -23.64
N ILE A 491 29.47 1.42 -24.33
CA ILE A 491 29.75 -0.03 -24.21
C ILE A 491 30.13 -0.33 -22.74
N GLY A 492 29.58 -1.41 -22.20
CA GLY A 492 29.68 -1.81 -20.80
C GLY A 492 28.68 -1.12 -19.87
N SER A 493 27.88 -0.17 -20.35
CA SER A 493 26.80 0.42 -19.54
C SER A 493 25.59 -0.49 -19.44
N ARG A 494 24.80 -0.30 -18.37
CA ARG A 494 23.53 -0.99 -18.18
C ARG A 494 22.37 -0.05 -18.43
N MET A 495 21.35 -0.54 -19.11
CA MET A 495 20.13 0.19 -19.41
C MET A 495 18.90 -0.56 -18.92
N SER A 496 17.88 0.17 -18.51
CA SER A 496 16.56 -0.39 -18.20
C SER A 496 15.48 0.20 -19.09
N VAL A 497 14.48 -0.63 -19.44
CA VAL A 497 13.25 -0.19 -20.11
C VAL A 497 12.09 -0.25 -19.11
N ASN A 498 11.41 0.87 -18.89
CA ASN A 498 10.33 0.96 -17.90
C ASN A 498 9.00 0.38 -18.41
N CYS A 499 8.77 0.36 -19.72
CA CYS A 499 7.56 -0.19 -20.32
C CYS A 499 7.72 -1.68 -20.65
N PHE A 500 6.63 -2.32 -21.03
CA PHE A 500 6.69 -3.61 -21.71
C PHE A 500 7.51 -3.44 -23.00
N LEU A 501 8.48 -4.32 -23.22
CA LEU A 501 9.42 -4.22 -24.33
C LEU A 501 9.08 -5.29 -25.38
N SER A 502 8.49 -4.82 -26.47
CA SER A 502 8.20 -5.63 -27.65
C SER A 502 9.47 -5.89 -28.45
N THR A 503 9.75 -7.16 -28.74
CA THR A 503 10.87 -7.64 -29.54
C THR A 503 10.41 -8.73 -30.50
N THR A 504 11.23 -9.11 -31.46
CA THR A 504 10.90 -10.16 -32.44
C THR A 504 12.08 -11.09 -32.65
N VAL A 505 11.82 -12.37 -32.92
CA VAL A 505 12.86 -13.30 -33.41
C VAL A 505 13.22 -13.05 -34.88
N ASN A 506 12.45 -12.24 -35.60
CA ASN A 506 12.64 -11.95 -37.02
C ASN A 506 13.43 -10.63 -37.21
N PRO A 507 14.71 -10.68 -37.61
CA PRO A 507 15.51 -9.47 -37.78
C PRO A 507 14.93 -8.53 -38.84
N THR A 508 14.32 -9.05 -39.92
CA THR A 508 13.71 -8.22 -40.98
C THR A 508 12.62 -7.31 -40.42
N LYS A 509 11.77 -7.83 -39.51
CA LYS A 509 10.73 -7.03 -38.86
C LYS A 509 11.31 -5.90 -38.02
N ALA A 510 12.43 -6.16 -37.32
CA ALA A 510 13.13 -5.10 -36.61
C ALA A 510 13.66 -4.01 -37.54
N TYR A 511 14.18 -4.36 -38.72
CA TYR A 511 14.57 -3.35 -39.72
C TYR A 511 13.37 -2.57 -40.26
N ASP A 512 12.22 -3.22 -40.47
CA ASP A 512 10.99 -2.53 -40.88
C ASP A 512 10.58 -1.46 -39.85
N PHE A 513 10.70 -1.76 -38.54
CA PHE A 513 10.41 -0.81 -37.46
C PHE A 513 11.49 0.27 -37.24
N ALA A 514 12.73 0.03 -37.68
CA ALA A 514 13.81 1.00 -37.58
C ALA A 514 13.82 2.01 -38.76
N CYS A 515 13.02 1.76 -39.80
CA CYS A 515 12.90 2.64 -40.97
C CYS A 515 11.63 3.50 -40.87
N ASP A 516 11.70 4.77 -41.29
CA ASP A 516 10.50 5.57 -41.57
C ASP A 516 9.78 5.04 -42.83
N PHE A 517 8.50 5.42 -43.03
CA PHE A 517 7.67 5.00 -44.17
C PHE A 517 8.33 5.22 -45.55
N ASP A 518 9.22 6.21 -45.67
CA ASP A 518 9.93 6.56 -46.91
C ASP A 518 11.32 5.88 -47.03
N GLY A 519 11.69 5.03 -46.07
CA GLY A 519 12.98 4.31 -46.05
C GLY A 519 14.21 5.18 -45.76
N VAL A 520 14.02 6.48 -45.47
CA VAL A 520 15.11 7.43 -45.17
C VAL A 520 14.80 8.17 -43.87
N VAL A 521 15.56 7.86 -42.81
CA VAL A 521 15.50 8.61 -41.55
C VAL A 521 16.27 9.92 -41.70
N GLN A 522 15.57 11.04 -41.52
CA GLN A 522 16.12 12.39 -41.67
C GLN A 522 16.86 12.88 -40.42
N ASP A 523 17.73 13.87 -40.60
CA ASP A 523 18.40 14.55 -39.49
C ASP A 523 17.40 15.29 -38.58
N PRO A 524 17.52 15.20 -37.24
CA PRO A 524 18.62 14.63 -36.43
C PRO A 524 18.49 13.14 -36.06
N ASN A 525 17.58 12.39 -36.68
CA ASN A 525 17.24 11.02 -36.29
C ASN A 525 18.10 9.95 -36.98
N VAL A 526 18.24 8.79 -36.34
CA VAL A 526 18.95 7.62 -36.85
C VAL A 526 18.10 6.36 -36.63
N SER A 527 18.28 5.37 -37.51
CA SER A 527 17.73 4.03 -37.35
C SER A 527 18.58 3.23 -36.39
N VAL A 528 17.98 2.67 -35.35
CA VAL A 528 18.67 1.80 -34.39
C VAL A 528 17.99 0.44 -34.37
N VAL A 529 18.79 -0.62 -34.60
CA VAL A 529 18.39 -2.01 -34.45
C VAL A 529 19.13 -2.63 -33.28
N TYR A 530 18.38 -3.03 -32.27
CA TYR A 530 18.89 -3.80 -31.14
C TYR A 530 18.97 -5.28 -31.51
N GLU A 531 20.09 -5.91 -31.20
CA GLU A 531 20.27 -7.37 -31.18
C GLU A 531 20.47 -7.77 -29.72
N ILE A 532 19.48 -8.46 -29.14
CA ILE A 532 19.38 -8.76 -27.71
C ILE A 532 19.64 -10.25 -27.52
N SER A 533 20.69 -10.58 -26.77
CA SER A 533 20.99 -11.96 -26.36
C SER A 533 20.38 -12.25 -24.99
N VAL A 534 19.65 -13.37 -24.90
CA VAL A 534 19.03 -13.86 -23.66
C VAL A 534 19.59 -15.24 -23.36
N ASP A 535 20.33 -15.38 -22.26
CA ASP A 535 20.83 -16.67 -21.79
C ASP A 535 19.71 -17.44 -21.07
N LEU A 536 19.22 -18.51 -21.69
CA LEU A 536 18.11 -19.31 -21.16
C LEU A 536 18.56 -20.32 -20.09
N ALA A 537 19.86 -20.42 -19.78
CA ALA A 537 20.38 -21.30 -18.74
C ALA A 537 20.25 -20.70 -17.34
N VAL A 538 20.10 -19.38 -17.22
CA VAL A 538 19.97 -18.67 -15.94
C VAL A 538 18.52 -18.29 -15.64
N PRO A 539 18.16 -18.13 -14.35
CA PRO A 539 16.89 -17.48 -14.00
C PRO A 539 16.83 -16.06 -14.55
N HIS A 540 15.63 -15.49 -14.65
CA HIS A 540 15.44 -14.11 -15.10
C HIS A 540 14.57 -13.34 -14.11
N SER A 541 15.01 -12.13 -13.76
CA SER A 541 14.31 -11.24 -12.84
C SER A 541 13.04 -10.60 -13.42
N THR A 542 12.94 -10.52 -14.75
CA THR A 542 11.79 -9.93 -15.46
C THR A 542 11.19 -10.98 -16.38
N PRO A 543 9.86 -11.24 -16.29
CA PRO A 543 9.20 -12.18 -17.16
C PRO A 543 9.32 -11.82 -18.65
N PHE A 544 9.50 -12.81 -19.51
CA PHE A 544 9.34 -12.65 -20.96
C PHE A 544 8.79 -13.93 -21.60
N ALA A 545 8.04 -13.78 -22.68
CA ALA A 545 7.51 -14.91 -23.42
C ALA A 545 7.24 -14.56 -24.88
N SER A 546 7.26 -15.59 -25.74
CA SER A 546 6.65 -15.48 -27.06
C SER A 546 5.15 -15.29 -26.91
N ILE A 547 4.62 -14.25 -27.54
CA ILE A 547 3.17 -13.99 -27.61
C ILE A 547 2.62 -14.18 -29.02
N ALA A 548 3.42 -14.73 -29.94
CA ALA A 548 3.03 -14.93 -31.34
C ALA A 548 1.65 -15.60 -31.47
N ASP A 549 1.39 -16.67 -30.70
CA ASP A 549 0.15 -17.46 -30.79
C ASP A 549 -1.09 -16.78 -30.21
N ILE A 550 -0.91 -15.72 -29.41
CA ILE A 550 -1.99 -15.03 -28.70
C ILE A 550 -2.11 -13.55 -29.06
N SER A 551 -1.12 -13.01 -29.79
CA SER A 551 -1.12 -11.65 -30.31
C SER A 551 -2.11 -11.48 -31.47
N VAL A 552 -2.45 -10.23 -31.78
CA VAL A 552 -3.22 -9.92 -33.01
C VAL A 552 -2.37 -10.08 -34.28
N ASN A 553 -1.04 -10.07 -34.14
CA ASN A 553 -0.07 -10.04 -35.23
C ASN A 553 0.92 -11.22 -35.13
N PRO A 554 0.48 -12.48 -35.32
CA PRO A 554 1.31 -13.67 -35.14
C PRO A 554 2.56 -13.69 -36.04
N ASP A 555 2.47 -13.09 -37.23
CA ASP A 555 3.56 -13.01 -38.21
C ASP A 555 4.76 -12.18 -37.73
N GLU A 556 4.57 -11.32 -36.73
CA GLU A 556 5.65 -10.56 -36.11
C GLU A 556 6.55 -11.44 -35.24
N ARG A 557 6.08 -12.64 -34.87
CA ARG A 557 6.78 -13.58 -33.97
C ARG A 557 7.31 -12.85 -32.73
N GLU A 558 6.41 -12.09 -32.12
CA GLU A 558 6.73 -11.19 -31.03
C GLU A 558 7.10 -11.96 -29.76
N VAL A 559 8.19 -11.53 -29.13
CA VAL A 559 8.58 -11.90 -27.77
C VAL A 559 8.49 -10.64 -26.93
N LEU A 560 7.63 -10.66 -25.92
CA LEU A 560 7.34 -9.52 -25.08
C LEU A 560 8.01 -9.68 -23.72
N PHE A 561 8.84 -8.70 -23.35
CA PHE A 561 9.35 -8.58 -22.00
C PHE A 561 8.38 -7.76 -21.14
N SER A 562 8.24 -8.17 -19.89
CA SER A 562 7.64 -7.34 -18.86
C SER A 562 8.52 -6.13 -18.56
N MET A 563 7.99 -5.23 -17.74
CA MET A 563 8.60 -3.96 -17.42
C MET A 563 9.91 -4.15 -16.65
N ALA A 564 10.76 -3.13 -16.71
CA ALA A 564 11.91 -2.99 -15.84
C ALA A 564 13.04 -4.03 -16.09
N ALA A 565 13.04 -4.63 -17.28
CA ALA A 565 14.13 -5.47 -17.79
C ALA A 565 15.42 -4.67 -17.93
N VAL A 566 16.55 -5.30 -17.61
CA VAL A 566 17.89 -4.69 -17.64
C VAL A 566 18.75 -5.34 -18.72
N PHE A 567 19.48 -4.49 -19.43
CA PHE A 567 20.32 -4.88 -20.55
C PHE A 567 21.72 -4.26 -20.38
N GLU A 568 22.76 -5.01 -20.68
CA GLU A 568 24.12 -4.48 -20.81
C GLU A 568 24.45 -4.22 -22.28
N ILE A 569 25.02 -3.05 -22.59
CA ILE A 569 25.46 -2.72 -23.94
C ILE A 569 26.80 -3.39 -24.20
N THR A 570 26.82 -4.42 -25.04
CA THR A 570 28.05 -5.16 -25.34
C THR A 570 28.76 -4.63 -26.57
N ASN A 571 28.02 -4.00 -27.50
CA ASN A 571 28.63 -3.41 -28.70
C ASN A 571 27.72 -2.36 -29.35
N ILE A 572 28.32 -1.38 -30.03
CA ILE A 572 27.61 -0.37 -30.83
C ILE A 572 28.37 -0.24 -32.15
N VAL A 573 27.71 -0.52 -33.27
CA VAL A 573 28.32 -0.49 -34.60
C VAL A 573 27.41 0.23 -35.57
N GLN A 574 27.97 1.14 -36.36
CA GLN A 574 27.28 1.69 -37.52
C GLN A 574 27.40 0.69 -38.68
N GLU A 575 26.28 0.07 -39.08
CA GLU A 575 26.28 -0.89 -40.19
C GLU A 575 26.21 -0.20 -41.55
N LYS A 576 25.44 0.89 -41.63
CA LYS A 576 25.26 1.71 -42.83
C LYS A 576 25.15 3.19 -42.45
N GLU A 577 25.14 4.07 -43.45
CA GLU A 577 24.83 5.47 -43.24
C GLU A 577 23.51 5.61 -42.46
N ARG A 578 23.57 6.28 -41.29
CA ARG A 578 22.46 6.49 -40.34
C ARG A 578 21.74 5.23 -39.79
N VAL A 579 22.27 4.02 -40.03
CA VAL A 579 21.76 2.77 -39.45
C VAL A 579 22.77 2.19 -38.48
N TRP A 580 22.36 2.07 -37.22
CA TRP A 580 23.18 1.60 -36.12
C TRP A 580 22.63 0.30 -35.56
N LYS A 581 23.53 -0.61 -35.25
CA LYS A 581 23.23 -1.84 -34.55
C LYS A 581 23.82 -1.79 -33.14
N VAL A 582 22.96 -2.00 -32.15
CA VAL A 582 23.33 -2.02 -30.73
C VAL A 582 23.14 -3.43 -30.22
N LYS A 583 24.22 -4.05 -29.73
CA LYS A 583 24.15 -5.38 -29.13
C LYS A 583 23.93 -5.26 -27.63
N LEU A 584 22.94 -6.01 -27.15
CA LEU A 584 22.51 -6.02 -25.77
C LEU A 584 22.55 -7.45 -25.22
N THR A 585 22.86 -7.60 -23.95
CA THR A 585 22.67 -8.86 -23.22
C THR A 585 21.73 -8.63 -22.06
N VAL A 586 20.71 -9.49 -21.91
CA VAL A 586 19.82 -9.44 -20.75
C VAL A 586 20.62 -9.74 -19.50
N VAL A 587 20.57 -8.83 -18.54
CA VAL A 587 21.23 -8.98 -17.24
C VAL A 587 20.19 -9.55 -16.28
N ASN A 588 20.47 -10.73 -15.73
CA ASN A 588 19.69 -11.21 -14.60
C ASN A 588 20.06 -10.37 -13.37
N LYS A 589 19.08 -9.70 -12.75
CA LYS A 589 19.31 -9.02 -11.48
C LYS A 589 19.50 -10.03 -10.37
N ALA A 590 20.75 -10.37 -10.11
CA ALA A 590 21.22 -10.61 -8.76
C ALA A 590 21.90 -9.33 -8.24
N ASP A 591 21.22 -8.18 -8.35
CA ASP A 591 21.78 -6.92 -7.87
C ASP A 591 21.77 -6.94 -6.35
N GLU A 592 22.93 -6.89 -5.71
CA GLU A 592 23.06 -6.93 -4.24
C GLU A 592 22.20 -5.85 -3.57
N SER A 593 22.00 -4.68 -4.20
CA SER A 593 21.18 -3.60 -3.64
C SER A 593 19.67 -3.88 -3.73
N TRP A 594 19.22 -4.49 -4.84
CA TRP A 594 17.83 -4.95 -4.97
C TRP A 594 17.58 -6.11 -4.01
N ASN A 595 18.49 -7.08 -3.97
CA ASN A 595 18.44 -8.18 -3.03
C ASN A 595 18.46 -7.67 -1.59
N VAL A 596 19.21 -6.62 -1.22
CA VAL A 596 19.15 -6.05 0.14
C VAL A 596 17.80 -5.37 0.43
N LEU A 597 17.20 -4.69 -0.56
CA LEU A 597 15.89 -4.04 -0.40
C LEU A 597 14.72 -5.04 -0.39
N THR A 598 14.88 -6.20 -1.02
CA THR A 598 13.85 -7.24 -1.14
C THR A 598 14.20 -8.56 -0.45
N ALA A 599 15.33 -8.68 0.25
CA ALA A 599 15.81 -9.95 0.86
C ALA A 599 14.90 -10.47 1.97
N HIS A 600 14.03 -9.62 2.48
CA HIS A 600 13.09 -9.89 3.56
C HIS A 600 11.63 -9.85 3.08
N LEU A 601 11.43 -9.62 1.77
CA LEU A 601 10.15 -9.68 1.05
C LEU A 601 10.05 -10.99 0.28
#